data_AF-A0AAW5VZU1-F1
#
_entry.id   AF-A0AAW5VZU1-F1
#
_cell.length_a   1.000
_cell.length_b   1.000
_cell.length_c   1.000
_cell.angle_alpha   90.00
_cell.angle_beta   90.00
_cell.angle_gamma   90.00
#
_symmetry.space_group_name_H-M   'P 1'
#
loop_
_entity.id
_entity.type
_entity.pdbx_description
1 polymer ?
#
loop_
_entity_poly.entity_id
_entity_poly.type
_entity_poly.pdbx_seq_one_letter_code
_entity_poly.pdbx_strand_id
1 'polypeptide(L)'
;METVRDMSNCIGSFVDTGTATATATATVIAGLQAAGLGSGRRVVSTLPVLMLALLPAFVPVAQGQSLIQDEQGWVYVNEKGAAVLRPFIYDNGPDYFEEGLARFVAKGKMGFHDQSLQIWIPARYDFASPFVDGKAKVGMDCKLIPHGEHRSVHCQHWENISHPLTAPKDQSEN
;
A
#
# COMPACT_ATOMS: atom_id res chain seq x y z
N MET A 1 -28.47 -0.21 7.81
CA MET A 1 -28.37 -1.67 7.70
C MET A 1 -27.80 -1.91 6.32
N GLU A 2 -26.48 -2.09 6.21
CA GLU A 2 -25.81 -2.29 4.92
C GLU A 2 -25.77 -3.79 4.64
N THR A 3 -26.44 -4.20 3.58
CA THR A 3 -26.50 -5.59 3.12
C THR A 3 -25.22 -5.87 2.34
N VAL A 4 -24.32 -6.68 2.90
CA VAL A 4 -23.12 -7.14 2.18
C VAL A 4 -23.51 -8.38 1.40
N ARG A 5 -23.39 -8.34 0.07
CA ARG A 5 -23.67 -9.49 -0.80
C ARG A 5 -22.48 -10.45 -0.81
N ASP A 6 -22.83 -11.72 -0.59
CA ASP A 6 -22.12 -13.00 -0.65
C ASP A 6 -20.59 -13.08 -0.44
N MET A 7 -20.19 -14.00 0.45
CA MET A 7 -18.80 -14.31 0.83
C MET A 7 -18.53 -15.81 0.67
N SER A 8 -18.94 -16.40 -0.46
CA SER A 8 -18.86 -17.85 -0.69
C SER A 8 -17.86 -18.19 -1.80
N ASN A 9 -16.64 -18.56 -1.38
CA ASN A 9 -15.75 -19.62 -1.92
C ASN A 9 -15.78 -19.94 -3.44
N CYS A 10 -14.60 -20.08 -4.09
CA CYS A 10 -14.15 -21.34 -4.75
C CYS A 10 -12.93 -21.21 -5.70
N ILE A 11 -11.84 -21.88 -5.31
CA ILE A 11 -10.98 -22.85 -6.04
C ILE A 11 -10.89 -22.89 -7.60
N GLY A 12 -9.64 -22.93 -8.09
CA GLY A 12 -9.19 -23.40 -9.42
C GLY A 12 -8.71 -22.26 -10.34
N SER A 13 -7.59 -22.30 -11.07
CA SER A 13 -6.68 -23.37 -11.47
C SER A 13 -5.39 -22.79 -12.09
N PHE A 14 -4.24 -23.31 -11.67
CA PHE A 14 -2.95 -23.55 -12.35
C PHE A 14 -2.74 -23.04 -13.80
N VAL A 15 -1.70 -22.22 -14.03
CA VAL A 15 -0.72 -22.19 -15.17
C VAL A 15 0.18 -20.95 -15.00
N ASP A 16 1.47 -20.84 -15.34
CA ASP A 16 2.56 -21.71 -15.80
C ASP A 16 3.86 -20.94 -15.48
N THR A 17 4.95 -21.64 -15.18
CA THR A 17 6.25 -21.05 -14.79
C THR A 17 7.07 -20.61 -15.99
N GLY A 18 7.20 -19.30 -16.21
CA GLY A 18 8.16 -18.73 -17.16
C GLY A 18 9.47 -18.35 -16.47
N THR A 19 10.49 -19.20 -16.56
CA THR A 19 11.88 -18.89 -16.17
C THR A 19 12.45 -17.78 -17.06
N ALA A 20 12.77 -16.62 -16.48
CA ALA A 20 13.59 -15.60 -17.12
C ALA A 20 14.97 -15.53 -16.45
N THR A 21 15.99 -16.04 -17.14
CA THR A 21 17.40 -15.83 -16.77
C THR A 21 17.83 -14.43 -17.20
N ALA A 22 18.14 -13.56 -16.23
CA ALA A 22 18.74 -12.26 -16.50
C ALA A 22 20.22 -12.25 -16.09
N THR A 23 21.10 -12.16 -17.09
CA THR A 23 22.55 -12.02 -16.93
C THR A 23 22.86 -10.59 -16.48
N ALA A 24 23.41 -10.43 -15.27
CA ALA A 24 23.87 -9.13 -14.77
C ALA A 24 25.36 -8.95 -15.09
N THR A 25 25.70 -7.94 -15.90
CA THR A 25 27.08 -7.47 -16.06
C THR A 25 27.42 -6.48 -14.94
N ALA A 26 28.45 -6.81 -14.16
CA ALA A 26 28.97 -5.95 -13.11
C ALA A 26 30.05 -5.02 -13.68
N THR A 27 29.85 -3.71 -13.58
CA THR A 27 30.90 -2.71 -13.86
C THR A 27 31.54 -2.30 -12.54
N VAL A 28 32.82 -2.66 -12.39
CA VAL A 28 33.71 -2.28 -11.29
C VAL A 28 34.08 -0.81 -11.42
N ILE A 29 33.82 0.01 -10.39
CA ILE A 29 34.34 1.38 -10.31
C ILE A 29 35.67 1.36 -9.56
N ALA A 30 36.69 1.88 -10.25
CA ALA A 30 38.08 1.96 -9.83
C ALA A 30 38.28 2.77 -8.54
N GLY A 31 39.16 2.25 -7.68
CA GLY A 31 39.70 2.98 -6.54
C GLY A 31 40.67 4.07 -6.98
N LEU A 32 40.56 5.24 -6.36
CA LEU A 32 41.54 6.32 -6.46
C LEU A 32 42.28 6.40 -5.11
N GLN A 33 43.58 6.15 -5.14
CA GLN A 33 44.51 6.36 -4.01
C GLN A 33 45.38 7.60 -4.21
N ALA A 34 46.01 8.00 -3.10
CA ALA A 34 47.15 8.91 -2.89
C ALA A 34 46.76 10.34 -2.44
N ALA A 35 47.46 11.02 -1.52
CA ALA A 35 48.54 10.73 -0.57
C ALA A 35 48.75 11.98 0.32
N GLY A 36 49.53 11.85 1.40
CA GLY A 36 50.46 12.93 1.82
C GLY A 36 50.19 13.64 3.16
N LEU A 37 51.19 13.57 4.04
CA LEU A 37 51.28 14.14 5.39
C LEU A 37 51.52 15.67 5.41
N GLY A 38 51.16 16.33 6.51
CA GLY A 38 51.67 17.68 6.84
C GLY A 38 51.20 18.21 8.20
N SER A 39 52.15 18.47 9.09
CA SER A 39 51.97 18.92 10.48
C SER A 39 51.78 20.45 10.61
N GLY A 40 50.84 20.88 11.46
CA GLY A 40 50.99 22.08 12.30
C GLY A 40 50.27 23.38 11.88
N ARG A 41 49.67 24.03 12.91
CA ARG A 41 49.11 25.39 13.05
C ARG A 41 47.62 25.63 12.70
N ARG A 42 46.95 26.21 13.70
CA ARG A 42 45.54 26.63 13.74
C ARG A 42 45.26 27.74 12.72
N VAL A 43 44.17 27.59 11.97
CA VAL A 43 43.44 28.71 11.34
C VAL A 43 41.94 28.41 11.51
N VAL A 44 41.26 29.30 12.22
CA VAL A 44 39.79 29.38 12.28
C VAL A 44 39.33 29.70 10.85
N SER A 45 38.57 28.81 10.24
CA SER A 45 37.97 29.07 8.93
C SER A 45 36.62 28.38 8.86
N THR A 46 35.61 29.19 8.64
CA THR A 46 34.18 28.90 8.60
C THR A 46 33.87 27.70 7.70
N LEU A 47 33.30 26.63 8.25
CA LEU A 47 32.80 25.52 7.44
C LEU A 47 31.63 25.99 6.54
N PRO A 48 31.59 25.54 5.28
CA PRO A 48 30.75 26.12 4.24
C PRO A 48 29.29 25.66 4.35
N VAL A 49 28.42 26.48 3.76
CA VAL A 49 27.00 26.26 3.49
C VAL A 49 26.76 24.83 2.99
N LEU A 50 26.15 23.99 3.84
CA LEU A 50 25.66 22.68 3.45
C LEU A 50 24.44 22.88 2.55
N MET A 51 24.70 22.92 1.24
CA MET A 51 23.70 22.90 0.18
C MET A 51 22.90 21.60 0.34
N LEU A 52 21.73 21.68 0.96
CA LEU A 52 20.76 20.59 1.04
C LEU A 52 20.21 20.40 -0.39
N ALA A 53 20.90 19.58 -1.18
CA ALA A 53 20.43 19.16 -2.48
C ALA A 53 19.15 18.35 -2.25
N LEU A 54 18.01 19.00 -2.51
CA LEU A 54 16.70 18.37 -2.62
C LEU A 54 16.72 17.52 -3.89
N LEU A 55 17.36 16.35 -3.84
CA LEU A 55 17.16 15.34 -4.87
C LEU A 55 15.67 14.99 -4.80
N PRO A 56 14.90 15.14 -5.90
CA PRO A 56 13.57 14.56 -5.92
C PRO A 56 13.77 13.09 -5.62
N ALA A 57 13.13 12.60 -4.55
CA ALA A 57 13.07 11.18 -4.26
C ALA A 57 12.53 10.56 -5.55
N PHE A 58 13.42 9.91 -6.30
CA PHE A 58 13.05 9.15 -7.47
C PHE A 58 12.20 8.02 -6.92
N VAL A 59 10.89 8.22 -6.90
CA VAL A 59 9.94 7.16 -6.60
C VAL A 59 10.01 6.28 -7.85
N PRO A 60 10.65 5.09 -7.79
CA PRO A 60 10.59 4.21 -8.94
C PRO A 60 9.11 3.93 -9.19
N VAL A 61 8.64 4.28 -10.39
CA VAL A 61 7.36 3.79 -10.89
C VAL A 61 7.50 2.26 -10.86
N ALA A 62 6.74 1.62 -9.97
CA ALA A 62 6.78 0.18 -9.79
C ALA A 62 6.15 -0.47 -11.04
N GLN A 63 6.98 -0.74 -12.04
CA GLN A 63 6.62 -1.67 -13.11
C GLN A 63 6.72 -3.09 -12.53
N GLY A 64 5.82 -3.98 -12.96
CA GLY A 64 5.90 -5.41 -12.63
C GLY A 64 5.17 -5.89 -11.37
N GLN A 65 4.04 -5.28 -11.04
CA GLN A 65 3.10 -5.86 -10.07
C GLN A 65 2.13 -6.79 -10.79
N SER A 66 1.78 -7.91 -10.17
CA SER A 66 0.82 -8.88 -10.72
C SER A 66 -0.15 -9.33 -9.64
N LEU A 67 -1.38 -9.63 -10.02
CA LEU A 67 -2.37 -10.24 -9.15
C LEU A 67 -2.36 -11.75 -9.40
N ILE A 68 -2.10 -12.53 -8.35
CA ILE A 68 -2.14 -14.00 -8.41
C ILE A 68 -3.08 -14.53 -7.33
N GLN A 69 -3.41 -15.80 -7.41
CA GLN A 69 -4.19 -16.51 -6.39
C GLN A 69 -3.29 -17.52 -5.67
N ASP A 70 -3.22 -17.43 -4.35
CA ASP A 70 -2.55 -18.41 -3.49
C ASP A 70 -3.57 -19.15 -2.60
N GLU A 71 -3.07 -19.95 -1.65
CA GLU A 71 -3.90 -20.73 -0.73
C GLU A 71 -4.85 -19.88 0.13
N GLN A 72 -4.54 -18.60 0.33
CA GLN A 72 -5.33 -17.65 1.12
C GLN A 72 -6.20 -16.72 0.26
N GLY A 73 -6.18 -16.92 -1.07
CA GLY A 73 -6.95 -16.15 -2.04
C GLY A 73 -6.08 -15.21 -2.87
N TRP A 74 -6.69 -14.13 -3.36
CA TRP A 74 -6.00 -13.17 -4.22
C TRP A 74 -4.94 -12.38 -3.45
N VAL A 75 -3.80 -12.13 -4.11
CA VAL A 75 -2.69 -11.34 -3.57
C VAL A 75 -1.96 -10.61 -4.69
N TYR A 76 -1.63 -9.35 -4.46
CA TYR A 76 -0.70 -8.64 -5.31
C TYR A 76 0.73 -9.03 -4.95
N VAL A 77 1.51 -9.36 -5.95
CA VAL A 77 2.95 -9.68 -5.82
C VAL A 77 3.78 -8.69 -6.61
N ASN A 78 5.00 -8.44 -6.14
CA ASN A 78 5.99 -7.67 -6.88
C ASN A 78 6.71 -8.52 -7.94
N GLU A 79 7.63 -7.92 -8.69
CA GLU A 79 8.43 -8.59 -9.73
C GLU A 79 9.21 -9.82 -9.24
N LYS A 80 9.53 -9.87 -7.94
CA LYS A 80 10.24 -10.98 -7.32
C LYS A 80 9.29 -12.08 -6.82
N GLY A 81 7.98 -11.95 -7.09
CA GLY A 81 6.94 -12.84 -6.60
C GLY A 81 6.63 -12.67 -5.10
N ALA A 82 7.17 -11.64 -4.44
CA ALA A 82 6.89 -11.44 -3.02
C ALA A 82 5.54 -10.77 -2.84
N ALA A 83 4.74 -11.28 -1.90
CA ALA A 83 3.43 -10.72 -1.54
C ALA A 83 3.56 -9.27 -1.05
N VAL A 84 2.74 -8.39 -1.63
CA VAL A 84 2.67 -6.96 -1.33
C VAL A 84 1.46 -6.68 -0.45
N LEU A 85 0.25 -6.97 -0.95
CA LEU A 85 -1.00 -6.80 -0.20
C LEU A 85 -2.10 -7.72 -0.73
N ARG A 86 -3.10 -8.00 0.12
CA ARG A 86 -4.29 -8.77 -0.27
C ARG A 86 -5.48 -7.83 -0.45
N PRO A 87 -6.07 -7.73 -1.66
CA PRO A 87 -7.23 -6.89 -1.86
C PRO A 87 -8.43 -7.39 -1.05
N PHE A 88 -9.34 -6.48 -0.71
CA PHE A 88 -10.68 -6.88 -0.33
C PHE A 88 -11.37 -7.45 -1.56
N ILE A 89 -12.08 -8.57 -1.39
CA ILE A 89 -12.76 -9.25 -2.50
C ILE A 89 -14.21 -8.81 -2.50
N TYR A 90 -14.66 -8.32 -3.65
CA TYR A 90 -16.03 -7.95 -3.88
C TYR A 90 -16.53 -8.64 -5.14
N ASP A 91 -17.70 -9.28 -5.03
CA ASP A 91 -18.24 -10.18 -6.05
C ASP A 91 -17.24 -11.31 -6.39
N ASN A 92 -16.52 -11.19 -7.51
CA ASN A 92 -15.64 -12.25 -8.02
C ASN A 92 -14.16 -11.82 -8.14
N GLY A 93 -13.76 -10.69 -7.57
CA GLY A 93 -12.40 -10.19 -7.71
C GLY A 93 -12.03 -9.10 -6.71
N PRO A 94 -10.85 -8.47 -6.90
CA PRO A 94 -10.47 -7.29 -6.12
C PRO A 94 -11.53 -6.20 -6.21
N ASP A 95 -11.72 -5.51 -5.09
CA ASP A 95 -12.61 -4.36 -4.99
C ASP A 95 -12.26 -3.27 -6.02
N TYR A 96 -13.28 -2.53 -6.45
CA TYR A 96 -13.10 -1.42 -7.37
C TYR A 96 -12.39 -0.25 -6.70
N PHE A 97 -11.63 0.52 -7.49
CA PHE A 97 -11.08 1.78 -7.02
C PHE A 97 -12.16 2.85 -7.04
N GLU A 98 -12.50 3.38 -5.88
CA GLU A 98 -13.44 4.47 -5.71
C GLU A 98 -12.66 5.71 -5.23
N GLU A 99 -12.79 6.81 -5.97
CA GLU A 99 -12.01 8.04 -5.76
C GLU A 99 -10.47 7.84 -5.78
N GLY A 100 -10.01 6.77 -6.42
CA GLY A 100 -8.58 6.44 -6.55
C GLY A 100 -8.04 5.52 -5.45
N LEU A 101 -8.89 5.08 -4.50
CA LEU A 101 -8.52 4.14 -3.44
C LEU A 101 -9.38 2.87 -3.49
N ALA A 102 -8.77 1.74 -3.17
CA ALA A 102 -9.44 0.45 -3.01
C ALA A 102 -9.16 -0.13 -1.61
N ARG A 103 -10.07 -0.98 -1.13
CA ARG A 103 -9.92 -1.64 0.17
C ARG A 103 -8.97 -2.84 0.08
N PHE A 104 -8.15 -3.01 1.11
CA PHE A 104 -7.33 -4.21 1.30
C PHE A 104 -7.52 -4.81 2.68
N VAL A 105 -7.13 -6.07 2.83
CA VAL A 105 -7.20 -6.80 4.09
C VAL A 105 -5.80 -7.19 4.55
N ALA A 106 -5.45 -6.84 5.79
CA ALA A 106 -4.27 -7.34 6.46
C ALA A 106 -4.61 -7.70 7.91
N LYS A 107 -4.20 -8.90 8.33
CA LYS A 107 -4.45 -9.42 9.69
C LYS A 107 -5.93 -9.34 10.10
N GLY A 108 -6.84 -9.57 9.15
CA GLY A 108 -8.29 -9.53 9.37
C GLY A 108 -8.89 -8.12 9.50
N LYS A 109 -8.12 -7.06 9.28
CA LYS A 109 -8.59 -5.67 9.29
C LYS A 109 -8.54 -5.06 7.90
N MET A 110 -9.40 -4.09 7.64
CA MET A 110 -9.51 -3.34 6.39
C MET A 110 -8.73 -2.02 6.46
N GLY A 111 -8.07 -1.70 5.35
CA GLY A 111 -7.41 -0.42 5.08
C GLY A 111 -7.62 -0.02 3.62
N PHE A 112 -6.96 1.07 3.19
CA PHE A 112 -7.05 1.57 1.82
C PHE A 112 -5.69 1.75 1.18
N HIS A 113 -5.61 1.38 -0.10
CA HIS A 113 -4.43 1.55 -0.94
C HIS A 113 -4.81 2.18 -2.29
N ASP A 114 -3.82 2.75 -2.96
CA ASP A 114 -4.01 3.27 -4.33
C ASP A 114 -3.60 2.25 -5.40
N GLN A 115 -3.67 2.66 -6.66
CA GLN A 115 -3.31 1.85 -7.83
C GLN A 115 -1.83 1.46 -7.89
N SER A 116 -0.95 2.17 -7.18
CA SER A 116 0.47 1.85 -7.06
C SER A 116 0.74 0.84 -5.92
N LEU A 117 -0.32 0.38 -5.25
CA LEU A 117 -0.29 -0.44 -4.03
C LEU A 117 0.33 0.30 -2.83
N GLN A 118 0.38 1.63 -2.86
CA GLN A 118 0.77 2.43 -1.71
C GLN A 118 -0.39 2.46 -0.71
N ILE A 119 -0.09 2.18 0.56
CA ILE A 119 -1.06 2.23 1.65
C ILE A 119 -1.29 3.69 2.05
N TRP A 120 -2.52 4.16 1.89
CA TRP A 120 -2.96 5.49 2.32
C TRP A 120 -3.59 5.46 3.70
N ILE A 121 -4.34 4.39 4.01
CA ILE A 121 -4.96 4.19 5.31
C ILE A 121 -4.59 2.78 5.78
N PRO A 122 -3.85 2.63 6.89
CA PRO A 122 -3.46 1.33 7.42
C PRO A 122 -4.67 0.45 7.73
N ALA A 123 -4.48 -0.87 7.62
CA ALA A 123 -5.50 -1.85 7.99
C ALA A 123 -5.77 -1.84 9.49
N ARG A 124 -6.83 -1.15 9.92
CA ARG A 124 -7.19 -1.00 11.35
C ARG A 124 -8.68 -1.13 11.64
N TYR A 125 -9.53 -1.12 10.62
CA TYR A 125 -10.97 -1.21 10.78
C TYR A 125 -11.45 -2.64 10.62
N ASP A 126 -12.52 -3.02 11.33
CA ASP A 126 -13.17 -4.32 11.10
C ASP A 126 -14.03 -4.30 9.84
N PHE A 127 -14.54 -3.11 9.49
CA PHE A 127 -15.28 -2.90 8.25
C PHE A 127 -15.00 -1.51 7.70
N ALA A 128 -14.99 -1.39 6.38
CA ALA A 128 -14.90 -0.12 5.68
C ALA A 128 -15.77 -0.17 4.43
N SER A 129 -16.57 0.86 4.22
CA SER A 129 -17.25 1.13 2.95
C SER A 129 -16.29 1.82 1.98
N PRO A 130 -16.51 1.74 0.66
CA PRO A 130 -15.75 2.53 -0.30
C PRO A 130 -15.94 4.04 -0.05
N PHE A 131 -15.03 4.85 -0.60
CA PHE A 131 -15.16 6.29 -0.57
C PHE A 131 -16.23 6.78 -1.53
N VAL A 132 -17.07 7.69 -1.06
CA VAL A 132 -18.10 8.38 -1.85
C VAL A 132 -18.19 9.82 -1.34
N ASP A 133 -18.09 10.78 -2.25
CA ASP A 133 -18.08 12.22 -1.96
C ASP A 133 -17.01 12.62 -0.93
N GLY A 134 -15.80 12.06 -1.08
CA GLY A 134 -14.67 12.35 -0.21
C GLY A 134 -14.79 11.80 1.21
N LYS A 135 -15.70 10.85 1.47
CA LYS A 135 -15.90 10.22 2.78
C LYS A 135 -16.08 8.72 2.67
N ALA A 136 -15.60 7.99 3.67
CA ALA A 136 -15.89 6.58 3.84
C ALA A 136 -16.40 6.32 5.25
N LYS A 137 -17.37 5.42 5.36
CA LYS A 137 -17.86 4.95 6.65
C LYS A 137 -17.04 3.74 7.09
N VAL A 138 -16.52 3.76 8.31
CA VAL A 138 -15.70 2.67 8.85
C VAL A 138 -16.22 2.23 10.21
N GLY A 139 -16.01 0.97 10.51
CA GLY A 139 -16.54 0.30 11.69
C GLY A 139 -15.46 -0.41 12.49
N MET A 140 -15.62 -0.37 13.81
CA MET A 140 -14.80 -1.09 14.78
C MET A 140 -15.66 -2.05 15.59
N ASP A 141 -15.05 -3.16 16.00
CA ASP A 141 -15.68 -4.23 16.76
C ASP A 141 -16.93 -4.79 16.05
N CYS A 142 -16.77 -5.05 14.76
CA CYS A 142 -17.84 -5.53 13.90
C CYS A 142 -18.08 -7.04 14.04
N LYS A 143 -19.35 -7.42 13.92
CA LYS A 143 -19.81 -8.80 13.84
C LYS A 143 -20.64 -8.99 12.58
N LEU A 144 -20.42 -10.10 11.89
CA LEU A 144 -21.26 -10.54 10.79
C LEU A 144 -22.49 -11.26 11.36
N ILE A 145 -23.67 -10.69 11.15
CA ILE A 145 -24.94 -11.27 11.54
C ILE A 145 -25.57 -11.90 10.30
N PRO A 146 -25.72 -13.23 10.23
CA PRO A 146 -26.35 -13.88 9.10
C PRO A 146 -27.87 -13.62 9.11
N HIS A 147 -28.41 -13.33 7.94
CA HIS A 147 -29.83 -13.15 7.64
C HIS A 147 -30.18 -14.02 6.42
N GLY A 148 -30.36 -15.32 6.65
CA GLY A 148 -30.53 -16.29 5.56
C GLY A 148 -29.27 -16.39 4.70
N GLU A 149 -29.43 -16.16 3.39
CA GLU A 149 -28.31 -16.12 2.42
C GLU A 149 -27.52 -14.80 2.48
N HIS A 150 -28.04 -13.78 3.17
CA HIS A 150 -27.37 -12.49 3.31
C HIS A 150 -26.64 -12.38 4.64
N ARG A 151 -25.67 -11.46 4.71
CA ARG A 151 -25.01 -11.10 5.97
C ARG A 151 -25.09 -9.59 6.15
N SER A 152 -25.35 -9.16 7.38
CA SER A 152 -25.26 -7.77 7.78
C SER A 152 -24.05 -7.57 8.68
N VAL A 153 -23.37 -6.45 8.50
CA VAL A 153 -22.27 -6.07 9.38
C VAL A 153 -22.84 -5.19 10.50
N HIS A 154 -22.60 -5.58 11.74
CA HIS A 154 -22.97 -4.82 12.92
C HIS A 154 -21.73 -4.45 13.71
N CYS A 155 -21.36 -3.17 13.69
CA CYS A 155 -20.23 -2.62 14.44
C CYS A 155 -20.72 -1.88 15.67
N GLN A 156 -19.98 -2.00 16.78
CA GLN A 156 -20.28 -1.25 18.00
C GLN A 156 -20.00 0.24 17.83
N HIS A 157 -18.96 0.56 17.05
CA HIS A 157 -18.58 1.93 16.75
C HIS A 157 -18.52 2.15 15.24
N TRP A 158 -19.07 3.28 14.81
CA TRP A 158 -19.05 3.75 13.43
C TRP A 158 -18.49 5.17 13.41
N GLU A 159 -17.56 5.43 12.50
CA GLU A 159 -17.03 6.76 12.24
C GLU A 159 -16.99 7.01 10.73
N ASN A 160 -16.97 8.29 10.36
CA ASN A 160 -16.72 8.70 8.98
C ASN A 160 -15.29 9.22 8.89
N ILE A 161 -14.53 8.71 7.94
CA ILE A 161 -13.20 9.20 7.63
C ILE A 161 -13.24 10.01 6.34
N SER A 162 -12.41 11.05 6.29
CA SER A 162 -12.24 11.87 5.09
C SER A 162 -11.24 11.21 4.13
N HIS A 163 -11.50 11.37 2.84
CA HIS A 163 -10.63 10.85 1.79
C HIS A 163 -9.29 11.60 1.80
N PRO A 164 -8.15 10.91 1.92
CA PRO A 164 -6.87 11.57 2.19
C PRO A 164 -6.34 12.42 1.03
N LEU A 165 -6.82 12.21 -0.21
CA LEU A 165 -6.41 13.02 -1.36
C LEU A 165 -7.27 14.28 -1.56
N THR A 166 -8.50 14.29 -1.03
CA THR A 166 -9.49 15.35 -1.27
C THR A 166 -9.96 16.04 0.00
N ALA A 167 -9.56 15.53 1.17
CA ALA A 167 -9.77 16.19 2.44
C ALA A 167 -9.20 17.63 2.36
N PRO A 168 -9.99 18.65 2.75
CA PRO A 168 -9.43 19.97 2.98
C PRO A 168 -8.25 19.78 3.94
N LYS A 169 -7.04 20.16 3.51
CA LYS A 169 -5.93 20.30 4.45
C LYS A 169 -6.42 21.33 5.45
N ASP A 170 -6.73 20.88 6.66
CA ASP A 170 -7.16 21.78 7.71
C ASP A 170 -6.13 22.91 7.78
N GLN A 171 -6.59 24.15 7.58
CA GLN A 171 -5.75 25.32 7.83
C GLN A 171 -5.72 25.51 9.34
N SER A 172 -5.12 24.56 10.05
CA SER A 172 -4.77 24.68 11.45
C SER A 172 -3.45 25.43 11.57
N GLU A 173 -3.45 26.72 11.25
CA GLU A 173 -2.45 27.70 11.71
C GLU A 173 -3.00 29.11 11.44
N ASN A 174 -3.80 29.63 12.38
CA ASN A 174 -3.80 31.06 12.71
C ASN A 174 -4.33 31.28 14.13
#